data_AF-A0A1F5TMG7-F1
#
_entry.id   AF-A0A1F5TMG7-F1
#
_cell.length_a   1.000
_cell.length_b   1.000
_cell.length_c   1.000
_cell.angle_alpha   90.00
_cell.angle_beta   90.00
_cell.angle_gamma   90.00
#
_symmetry.space_group_name_H-M   'P 1'
#
loop_
_entity.id
_entity.type
_entity.pdbx_description
1 polymer ?
#
loop_
_entity_poly.entity_id
_entity_poly.type
_entity_poly.pdbx_seq_one_letter_code
_entity_poly.pdbx_strand_id
1 'polypeptide(L)'
;MIKKVGKILLIILGFVFIVFGAISLLLPFSPGFLFLFLGITLAAKGSGRIRNSKSTSLLFGFVNSKINILKEKINWNKLDRLL
;
A
#
# COMPACT_ATOMS: atom_id res chain seq x y z
N MET A 1 13.62 -19.77 10.00
CA MET A 1 12.23 -20.24 9.75
C MET A 1 11.16 -19.17 9.99
N ILE A 2 11.18 -18.43 11.10
CA ILE A 2 10.18 -17.40 11.47
C ILE A 2 9.86 -16.37 10.37
N LYS A 3 10.87 -15.90 9.62
CA LYS A 3 10.67 -14.92 8.51
C LYS A 3 9.85 -15.46 7.33
N LYS A 4 9.82 -16.79 7.10
CA LYS A 4 9.01 -17.41 6.04
C LYS A 4 7.55 -17.53 6.47
N VAL A 5 7.31 -17.92 7.73
CA VAL A 5 5.96 -18.06 8.30
C VAL A 5 5.24 -16.71 8.35
N GLY A 6 5.93 -15.65 8.80
CA GLY A 6 5.37 -14.30 8.84
C GLY A 6 4.99 -13.76 7.44
N LYS A 7 5.76 -14.12 6.40
CA LYS A 7 5.41 -13.75 5.01
C LYS A 7 4.15 -14.44 4.52
N ILE A 8 3.99 -15.73 4.82
CA ILE A 8 2.80 -16.50 4.45
C ILE A 8 1.57 -15.93 5.15
N LEU A 9 1.68 -15.62 6.44
CA LEU A 9 0.60 -14.99 7.20
C LEU A 9 0.19 -13.63 6.61
N LEU A 10 1.17 -12.82 6.21
CA LEU A 10 0.94 -11.53 5.53
C LEU A 10 0.21 -11.68 4.18
N ILE A 11 0.53 -12.72 3.41
CA ILE A 11 -0.13 -12.99 2.12
C ILE A 11 -1.58 -13.42 2.35
N ILE A 12 -1.82 -14.33 3.30
CA ILE A 12 -3.16 -14.80 3.66
C ILE A 12 -4.01 -13.62 4.15
N LEU A 13 -3.45 -12.81 5.05
CA LEU A 13 -4.12 -11.63 5.57
C LEU A 13 -4.42 -10.62 4.46
N GLY A 14 -3.46 -10.35 3.56
CA GLY A 14 -3.67 -9.50 2.40
C GLY A 14 -4.80 -10.01 1.50
N PHE A 15 -4.87 -11.32 1.27
CA PHE A 15 -5.93 -11.93 0.47
C PHE A 15 -7.32 -11.76 1.11
N VAL A 16 -7.44 -11.95 2.43
CA VAL A 16 -8.70 -11.70 3.16
C VAL A 16 -9.18 -10.26 2.95
N PHE A 17 -8.27 -9.28 3.05
CA PHE A 17 -8.60 -7.87 2.82
C PHE A 17 -9.03 -7.58 1.37
N ILE A 18 -8.46 -8.28 0.37
CA ILE A 18 -8.87 -8.12 -1.03
C ILE A 18 -10.31 -8.62 -1.23
N VAL A 19 -10.64 -9.81 -0.68
CA VAL A 19 -11.99 -10.39 -0.77
C VAL A 19 -13.00 -9.49 -0.06
N PHE A 20 -12.67 -9.05 1.16
CA PHE A 20 -13.52 -8.13 1.92
C PHE A 20 -13.70 -6.79 1.19
N GLY A 21 -12.62 -6.23 0.64
CA GLY A 21 -12.66 -4.99 -0.14
C GLY A 21 -13.49 -5.09 -1.42
N ALA A 22 -13.44 -6.24 -2.10
CA ALA A 22 -14.27 -6.50 -3.28
C ALA A 22 -15.76 -6.60 -2.91
N ILE A 23 -16.09 -7.28 -1.82
CA ILE A 23 -17.48 -7.35 -1.29
C ILE A 23 -17.95 -5.96 -0.84
N SER A 24 -17.09 -5.23 -0.11
CA SER A 24 -17.34 -3.86 0.31
C SER A 24 -17.51 -2.88 -0.86
N LEU A 25 -16.97 -3.18 -2.05
CA LEU A 25 -17.14 -2.37 -3.24
C LEU A 25 -18.59 -2.40 -3.77
N LEU A 26 -19.35 -3.45 -3.45
CA LEU A 26 -20.78 -3.53 -3.73
C LEU A 26 -21.62 -2.71 -2.74
N LEU A 27 -21.05 -2.28 -1.60
CA LEU A 27 -21.75 -1.46 -0.62
C LEU A 27 -21.45 0.03 -0.86
N PRO A 28 -22.47 0.87 -1.13
CA PRO A 28 -22.27 2.28 -1.48
C PRO A 28 -21.68 3.15 -0.36
N PHE A 29 -21.68 2.67 0.89
CA PHE A 29 -21.19 3.41 2.07
C PHE A 29 -19.85 2.90 2.62
N SER A 30 -19.29 1.84 2.04
CA SER A 30 -18.01 1.28 2.51
C SER A 30 -16.87 1.79 1.62
N PRO A 31 -15.73 2.22 2.17
CA PRO A 31 -14.56 2.51 1.37
C PRO A 31 -13.89 1.20 0.90
N GLY A 32 -14.61 0.40 0.11
CA GLY A 32 -14.15 -0.89 -0.40
C GLY A 32 -12.83 -0.78 -1.17
N PHE A 33 -12.62 0.35 -1.85
CA PHE A 33 -11.36 0.66 -2.51
C PHE A 33 -10.17 0.76 -1.54
N LEU A 34 -10.37 1.31 -0.33
CA LEU A 34 -9.30 1.34 0.68
C LEU A 34 -8.94 -0.06 1.17
N PHE A 35 -9.93 -0.92 1.41
CA PHE A 35 -9.70 -2.32 1.79
C PHE A 35 -8.95 -3.10 0.70
N LEU A 36 -9.35 -2.90 -0.57
CA LEU A 36 -8.69 -3.49 -1.72
C LEU A 36 -7.22 -3.03 -1.83
N PHE A 37 -6.99 -1.73 -1.66
CA PHE A 37 -5.65 -1.15 -1.68
C PHE A 37 -4.77 -1.69 -0.54
N LEU A 38 -5.32 -1.81 0.67
CA LEU A 38 -4.64 -2.37 1.83
C LEU A 38 -4.27 -3.84 1.60
N GLY A 39 -5.21 -4.64 1.08
CA GLY A 39 -5.00 -6.04 0.80
C GLY A 39 -3.91 -6.29 -0.25
N ILE A 40 -3.93 -5.52 -1.34
CA ILE A 40 -2.88 -5.56 -2.37
C ILE A 40 -1.52 -5.16 -1.79
N THR A 41 -1.48 -4.13 -0.94
CA THR A 41 -0.25 -3.65 -0.30
C THR A 41 0.33 -4.71 0.64
N LEU A 42 -0.49 -5.36 1.47
CA LEU A 42 -0.06 -6.45 2.35
C LEU A 42 0.44 -7.66 1.54
N ALA A 43 -0.30 -8.05 0.51
CA ALA A 43 0.07 -9.16 -0.38
C ALA A 43 1.40 -8.88 -1.12
N ALA A 44 1.61 -7.65 -1.58
CA ALA A 44 2.87 -7.21 -2.19
C ALA A 44 4.04 -7.19 -1.19
N LYS A 45 3.79 -6.85 0.09
CA LYS A 45 4.81 -6.89 1.15
C LYS A 45 5.21 -8.32 1.51
N GLY A 46 4.26 -9.25 1.47
CA GLY A 46 4.49 -10.68 1.72
C GLY A 46 5.10 -11.44 0.54
N SER A 47 4.78 -11.04 -0.70
CA SER A 47 5.20 -11.73 -1.93
C SER A 47 5.93 -10.82 -2.91
N GLY A 48 7.20 -11.13 -3.17
CA GLY A 48 8.02 -10.44 -4.17
C GLY A 48 7.45 -10.54 -5.58
N ARG A 49 6.67 -11.58 -5.89
CA ARG A 49 6.02 -11.77 -7.20
C ARG A 49 4.86 -10.78 -7.41
N ILE A 50 4.11 -10.47 -6.36
CA ILE A 50 3.01 -9.49 -6.39
C ILE A 50 3.59 -8.07 -6.41
N ARG A 51 4.70 -7.83 -5.68
CA ARG A 51 5.42 -6.55 -5.71
C ARG A 51 5.98 -6.20 -7.08
N ASN A 52 6.49 -7.19 -7.83
CA ASN A 52 7.06 -6.99 -9.16
C ASN A 52 6.02 -6.99 -10.30
N SER A 53 4.73 -7.06 -9.98
CA SER A 53 3.70 -6.88 -11.01
C SER A 53 3.73 -5.43 -11.50
N LYS A 54 3.62 -5.26 -12.82
CA LYS A 54 3.68 -3.96 -13.50
C LYS A 54 2.61 -2.97 -13.00
N SER A 55 1.50 -3.50 -12.49
CA SER A 55 0.39 -2.71 -11.96
C SER A 55 0.66 -2.16 -10.55
N THR A 56 1.24 -2.98 -9.67
CA THR A 56 1.63 -2.55 -8.32
C THR A 56 2.84 -1.63 -8.34
N SER A 57 3.82 -1.86 -9.23
CA SER A 57 4.98 -0.96 -9.35
C SER A 57 4.60 0.47 -9.76
N LEU A 58 3.61 0.62 -10.64
CA LEU A 58 3.08 1.94 -11.03
C LEU A 58 2.36 2.63 -9.86
N LEU A 59 1.50 1.91 -9.13
CA LEU A 59 0.81 2.44 -7.95
C LEU A 59 1.80 2.88 -6.86
N PHE A 60 2.80 2.05 -6.56
CA PHE A 60 3.84 2.39 -5.59
C PHE A 60 4.73 3.54 -6.09
N GLY A 61 5.06 3.58 -7.38
CA GLY A 61 5.82 4.68 -7.99
C GLY A 61 5.09 6.02 -7.88
N PHE A 62 3.78 6.03 -8.13
CA PHE A 62 2.96 7.23 -8.01
C PHE A 62 2.87 7.73 -6.56
N VAL A 63 2.66 6.81 -5.61
CA VAL A 63 2.67 7.13 -4.17
C VAL A 63 4.04 7.66 -3.75
N ASN A 64 5.13 7.02 -4.18
CA ASN A 64 6.49 7.42 -3.83
C ASN A 64 6.84 8.81 -4.39
N SER A 65 6.39 9.13 -5.61
CA SER A 65 6.54 10.47 -6.20
C SER A 65 5.82 11.53 -5.37
N LYS A 66 4.55 11.30 -4.99
CA LYS A 66 3.80 12.23 -4.13
C LYS A 66 4.45 12.40 -2.75
N ILE A 67 4.93 11.32 -2.14
CA ILE A 67 5.66 11.38 -0.87
C ILE A 67 6.94 12.21 -1.02
N ASN A 68 7.68 12.05 -2.12
CA ASN A 68 8.92 12.78 -2.33
C ASN A 68 8.66 14.30 -2.48
N ILE A 69 7.62 14.68 -3.23
CA ILE A 69 7.18 16.08 -3.36
C ILE A 69 6.77 16.65 -2.00
N LEU A 70 6.03 15.88 -1.19
CA LEU A 70 5.65 16.32 0.16
C LEU A 70 6.86 16.49 1.08
N LYS A 71 7.81 15.55 1.00
CA LYS A 71 9.04 15.57 1.79
C LYS A 71 9.91 16.76 1.43
N GLU A 72 9.97 17.09 0.14
CA GLU A 72 10.64 18.29 -0.36
C GLU A 72 9.96 19.57 0.18
N LYS A 73 8.63 19.67 0.10
CA LYS A 73 7.87 20.79 0.68
C LYS A 73 8.08 20.94 2.19
N ILE A 74 8.12 19.84 2.93
CA ILE A 74 8.39 19.86 4.38
C ILE A 74 9.81 20.36 4.65
N ASN A 75 10.78 19.98 3.83
CA ASN A 75 12.17 20.42 3.97
C ASN A 75 12.31 21.93 3.73
N TRP A 76 11.68 22.46 2.67
CA TRP A 76 11.64 23.90 2.39
C TRP A 76 11.00 24.68 3.54
N ASN A 77 9.83 24.23 4.02
CA ASN A 77 9.12 24.86 5.15
C ASN A 77 9.91 24.79 6.47
N LYS A 78 10.84 23.84 6.62
CA LYS A 78 11.73 23.77 7.78
C LYS A 78 12.90 24.73 7.66
N LEU A 79 13.37 24.99 6.45
CA LEU A 79 14.42 25.97 6.15
C LEU A 79 13.90 27.41 6.40
N ASP A 80 12.67 27.69 5.96
CA ASP A 80 12.02 29.00 6.13
C ASP A 80 11.75 29.38 7.60
N ARG A 81 11.75 28.41 8.52
CA ARG A 81 11.62 28.65 9.97
C ARG A 81 12.94 28.88 10.69
N LEU A 82 14.07 28.69 10.01
CA LEU A 82 15.41 28.86 10.56
C LEU A 82 16.10 30.15 10.09
N LEU A 83 15.49 30.86 9.13
CA LEU A 83 15.82 32.22 8.69
C LEU A 83 14.91 33.22 9.41
#